data_AF-A0A1J3ZYZ8-F1
#
_entry.id   AF-A0A1J3ZYZ8-F1
#
_cell.length_a   1.000
_cell.length_b   1.000
_cell.length_c   1.000
_cell.angle_alpha   90.00
_cell.angle_beta   90.00
_cell.angle_gamma   90.00
#
_symmetry.space_group_name_H-M   'P 1'
#
loop_
_entity.id
_entity.type
_entity.pdbx_description
1 polymer ?
#
loop_
_entity_poly.entity_id
_entity_poly.type
_entity_poly.pdbx_seq_one_letter_code
_entity_poly.pdbx_strand_id
1 'polypeptide(L)'
;MILLTGCGKSSDGLVGKELKGVVDGKTDAIFTFKDDGTFKVVSAQGKPNAGEEFTGKYEIKEENSKKYLILSYFSKYIFGADIKNKGYVEYAVNGKDSYVYELEKDGDNYKLEAPKEGKLKNDVRLIGNDN
;
A
#
# COMPACT_ATOMS: atom_id res chain seq x y z
N MET A 1 -5.16 4.17 7.91
CA MET A 1 -3.72 4.42 7.78
C MET A 1 -3.01 3.11 8.00
N ILE A 2 -2.05 2.80 7.13
CA ILE A 2 -1.13 1.68 7.29
C ILE A 2 0.26 2.27 7.53
N LEU A 3 0.98 1.78 8.53
CA LEU A 3 2.36 2.16 8.78
C LEU A 3 3.27 1.06 8.24
N LEU A 4 4.13 1.37 7.28
CA LEU A 4 5.20 0.49 6.83
C LEU A 4 6.45 0.74 7.68
N THR A 5 6.90 -0.30 8.40
CA THR A 5 8.07 -0.22 9.28
C THR A 5 9.02 -1.38 9.03
N GLY A 6 10.32 -1.12 8.95
CA GLY A 6 11.35 -2.14 8.72
C GLY A 6 12.56 -1.91 9.63
N CYS A 7 13.28 -2.99 9.94
CA CYS A 7 14.58 -2.90 10.62
C CYS A 7 15.70 -2.82 9.59
N GLY A 8 16.33 -1.65 9.44
CA GLY A 8 17.51 -1.45 8.59
C GLY A 8 17.81 0.03 8.37
N LYS A 9 19.09 0.43 8.36
CA LYS A 9 19.50 1.83 8.09
C LYS A 9 19.07 2.23 6.69
N SER A 10 18.33 3.34 6.59
CA SER A 10 17.72 3.85 5.36
C SER A 10 18.75 4.25 4.29
N SER A 11 19.02 3.38 3.32
CA SER A 11 19.29 3.83 1.94
C SER A 11 17.94 4.10 1.27
N ASP A 12 17.83 5.20 0.52
CA ASP A 12 16.59 5.79 0.02
C ASP A 12 15.56 4.79 -0.55
N GLY A 13 14.32 4.84 -0.03
CA GLY A 13 13.14 4.20 -0.64
C GLY A 13 12.65 2.90 0.01
N LEU A 14 11.62 2.32 -0.63
CA LEU A 14 10.93 1.08 -0.26
C LEU A 14 11.63 -0.18 -0.80
N VAL A 15 12.39 -0.03 -1.89
CA VAL A 15 13.01 -1.13 -2.66
C VAL A 15 14.01 -1.92 -1.81
N GLY A 16 14.01 -3.25 -2.00
CA GLY A 16 14.97 -4.17 -1.39
C GLY A 16 14.74 -4.43 0.10
N LYS A 17 13.61 -3.96 0.64
CA LYS A 17 13.30 -4.07 2.07
C LYS A 17 12.08 -4.93 2.33
N GLU A 18 12.14 -5.64 3.45
CA GLU A 18 10.98 -6.23 4.08
C GLU A 18 10.39 -5.23 5.09
N LEU A 19 9.13 -4.85 4.91
CA LEU A 19 8.42 -3.85 5.69
C LEU A 19 7.18 -4.47 6.30
N LYS A 20 7.02 -4.35 7.62
CA LYS A 20 5.80 -4.73 8.33
C LYS A 20 4.72 -3.68 8.04
N GLY A 21 3.60 -4.11 7.49
CA GLY A 21 2.37 -3.33 7.40
C GLY A 21 1.62 -3.40 8.73
N VAL A 22 1.67 -2.31 9.48
CA VAL A 22 1.07 -2.19 10.80
C VAL A 22 -0.24 -1.40 10.71
N VAL A 23 -1.31 -1.98 11.24
CA VAL A 23 -2.63 -1.34 11.34
C VAL A 23 -3.13 -1.45 12.77
N ASP A 24 -3.62 -0.31 13.31
CA ASP A 24 -4.08 -0.20 14.71
C ASP A 24 -3.06 -0.79 15.73
N GLY A 25 -1.76 -0.63 15.46
CA GLY A 25 -0.65 -1.09 16.30
C GLY A 25 -0.27 -2.57 16.17
N LYS A 26 -0.95 -3.34 15.30
CA LYS A 26 -0.66 -4.76 15.05
C LYS A 26 -0.02 -4.95 13.69
N THR A 27 0.94 -5.88 13.58
CA THR A 27 1.46 -6.29 12.26
C THR A 27 0.44 -7.17 11.57
N ASP A 28 -0.13 -6.66 10.48
CA ASP A 28 -1.18 -7.35 9.72
C ASP A 28 -0.67 -8.00 8.46
N ALA A 29 0.43 -7.48 7.89
CA ALA A 29 1.05 -8.01 6.70
C ALA A 29 2.55 -7.71 6.67
N ILE A 30 3.28 -8.42 5.81
CA ILE A 30 4.68 -8.19 5.49
C ILE A 30 4.78 -7.86 4.01
N PHE A 31 5.37 -6.72 3.68
CA PHE A 31 5.61 -6.25 2.33
C PHE A 31 7.07 -6.42 1.93
N THR A 32 7.31 -6.82 0.69
CA THR A 32 8.64 -6.79 0.08
C THR A 32 8.53 -6.10 -1.27
N PHE A 33 9.28 -5.02 -1.46
CA PHE A 33 9.33 -4.31 -2.75
C PHE A 33 10.64 -4.63 -3.46
N LYS A 34 10.56 -5.05 -4.71
CA LYS A 34 11.71 -5.39 -5.55
C LYS A 34 12.02 -4.27 -6.54
N ASP A 35 13.28 -4.16 -6.94
CA ASP A 35 13.77 -3.17 -7.90
C ASP A 35 13.14 -3.29 -9.30
N ASP A 36 12.67 -4.48 -9.66
CA ASP A 36 11.95 -4.78 -10.92
C ASP A 36 10.48 -4.26 -10.96
N GLY A 37 10.07 -3.47 -9.97
CA GLY A 37 8.72 -2.93 -9.84
C GLY A 37 7.67 -3.95 -9.42
N THR A 38 8.08 -5.11 -8.89
CA THR A 38 7.16 -6.08 -8.25
C THR A 38 7.16 -5.94 -6.74
N PHE A 39 6.01 -6.20 -6.13
CA PHE A 39 5.91 -6.32 -4.68
C PHE A 39 5.31 -7.68 -4.31
N LYS A 40 5.72 -8.20 -3.16
CA LYS A 40 5.08 -9.31 -2.47
C LYS A 40 4.44 -8.78 -1.20
N VAL A 41 3.26 -9.27 -0.87
CA VAL A 41 2.62 -9.06 0.42
C VAL A 41 2.17 -10.39 1.01
N VAL A 42 2.43 -10.59 2.30
CA VAL A 42 2.10 -11.82 3.03
C VAL A 42 1.28 -11.48 4.25
N SER A 43 0.14 -12.17 4.46
CA SER A 43 -0.66 -12.03 5.67
C SER A 43 0.14 -12.49 6.91
N ALA A 44 0.17 -11.66 7.95
CA ALA A 44 0.95 -11.93 9.15
C ALA A 44 0.41 -13.13 9.96
N GLN A 45 1.26 -13.69 10.81
CA GLN A 45 0.91 -14.78 11.72
C GLN A 45 -0.20 -14.37 12.71
N GLY A 46 -1.01 -15.33 13.13
CA GLY A 46 -2.12 -15.10 14.08
C GLY A 46 -3.44 -14.68 13.43
N LYS A 47 -3.54 -14.70 12.10
CA LYS A 47 -4.75 -14.44 11.31
C LYS A 47 -5.29 -15.74 10.68
N PRO A 48 -6.60 -15.85 10.39
CA PRO A 48 -7.16 -17.03 9.73
C PRO A 48 -6.52 -17.33 8.37
N ASN A 49 -5.99 -16.31 7.70
CA ASN A 49 -5.30 -16.41 6.42
C ASN A 49 -3.78 -16.18 6.52
N ALA A 50 -3.19 -16.43 7.70
CA ALA A 50 -1.75 -16.28 7.89
C ALA A 50 -0.96 -17.05 6.82
N GLY A 51 0.03 -16.41 6.22
CA GLY A 51 0.84 -16.99 5.14
C GLY A 51 0.19 -16.93 3.75
N GLU A 52 -1.03 -16.41 3.59
CA GLU A 52 -1.56 -16.07 2.27
C GLU A 52 -0.65 -15.01 1.61
N GLU A 53 -0.20 -15.30 0.40
CA GLU A 53 0.74 -14.47 -0.33
C GLU A 53 0.11 -13.89 -1.59
N PHE A 54 0.43 -12.63 -1.89
CA PHE A 54 0.14 -12.02 -3.17
C PHE A 54 1.41 -11.41 -3.74
N THR A 55 1.58 -11.53 -5.06
CA THR A 55 2.62 -10.82 -5.80
C THR A 55 1.96 -10.01 -6.90
N GLY A 56 2.36 -8.74 -7.02
CA GLY A 56 1.85 -7.83 -8.04
C GLY A 56 2.88 -6.80 -8.47
N LYS A 57 2.44 -5.86 -9.29
CA LYS A 57 3.23 -4.69 -9.68
C LYS A 57 2.95 -3.52 -8.77
N TYR A 58 3.99 -2.73 -8.49
CA TYR A 58 3.85 -1.45 -7.85
C TYR A 58 4.53 -0.34 -8.65
N GLU A 59 4.09 0.89 -8.42
CA GLU A 59 4.67 2.09 -8.99
C GLU A 59 4.72 3.19 -7.92
N ILE A 60 5.77 4.01 -7.95
CA ILE A 60 5.83 5.26 -7.21
C ILE A 60 5.66 6.40 -8.20
N LYS A 61 4.60 7.20 -8.02
CA LYS A 61 4.34 8.39 -8.83
C LYS A 61 4.51 9.64 -7.97
N GLU A 62 5.21 10.64 -8.50
CA GLU A 62 5.31 11.96 -7.86
C GLU A 62 4.43 12.96 -8.60
N GLU A 63 3.53 13.63 -7.89
CA GLU A 63 2.61 14.62 -8.45
C GLU A 63 2.35 15.73 -7.43
N ASN A 64 2.43 17.00 -7.82
CA ASN A 64 2.24 18.17 -6.94
C ASN A 64 3.09 18.12 -5.64
N SER A 65 4.35 17.68 -5.73
CA SER A 65 5.26 17.49 -4.59
C SER A 65 4.83 16.41 -3.58
N LYS A 66 3.85 15.58 -3.94
CA LYS A 66 3.41 14.41 -3.16
C LYS A 66 3.84 13.14 -3.87
N LYS A 67 4.15 12.11 -3.09
CA LYS A 67 4.46 10.76 -3.59
C LYS A 67 3.28 9.85 -3.36
N TYR A 68 2.99 9.03 -4.36
CA TYR A 68 1.90 8.07 -4.34
C TYR A 68 2.45 6.68 -4.60
N LEU A 69 2.07 5.73 -3.75
CA LEU A 69 2.31 4.30 -3.95
C LEU A 69 1.07 3.68 -4.59
N ILE A 70 1.26 3.14 -5.79
CA ILE A 70 0.23 2.44 -6.56
C ILE A 70 0.57 0.95 -6.49
N LEU A 71 -0.36 0.13 -6.04
CA LEU A 71 -0.22 -1.33 -5.94
C LEU A 71 -1.30 -2.01 -6.78
N SER A 72 -0.94 -3.08 -7.48
CA SER A 72 -1.93 -3.99 -8.06
C SER A 72 -2.92 -4.43 -6.99
N TYR A 73 -4.21 -4.52 -7.33
CA TYR A 73 -5.23 -5.00 -6.40
C TYR A 73 -4.88 -6.40 -5.87
N PHE A 74 -5.03 -6.57 -4.55
CA PHE A 74 -4.88 -7.86 -3.88
C PHE A 74 -6.04 -8.07 -2.92
N SER A 75 -6.18 -9.29 -2.41
CA SER A 75 -7.23 -9.64 -1.46
C SER A 75 -7.20 -8.70 -0.25
N LYS A 76 -8.28 -7.92 -0.04
CA LYS A 76 -8.46 -7.07 1.16
C LYS A 76 -8.31 -7.85 2.47
N TYR A 77 -8.50 -9.16 2.44
CA TYR A 77 -8.34 -10.04 3.60
C TYR A 77 -6.88 -10.17 4.06
N ILE A 78 -5.87 -9.83 3.24
CA ILE A 78 -4.46 -9.77 3.67
C ILE A 78 -4.30 -8.84 4.85
N PHE A 79 -5.00 -7.70 4.83
CA PHE A 79 -5.06 -6.79 5.95
C PHE A 79 -6.18 -7.17 6.93
N GLY A 80 -7.21 -7.87 6.48
CA GLY A 80 -8.30 -8.36 7.32
C GLY A 80 -9.59 -7.66 6.95
N ALA A 81 -10.73 -8.30 7.23
CA ALA A 81 -12.04 -7.84 6.76
C ALA A 81 -12.40 -6.42 7.27
N ASP A 82 -11.83 -6.00 8.40
CA ASP A 82 -12.10 -4.72 9.06
C ASP A 82 -11.33 -3.53 8.46
N ILE A 83 -10.38 -3.77 7.56
CA ILE A 83 -9.58 -2.70 6.92
C ILE A 83 -10.28 -2.09 5.71
N LYS A 84 -11.46 -2.60 5.35
CA LYS A 84 -12.35 -2.10 4.28
C LYS A 84 -12.55 -0.57 4.25
N ASN A 85 -12.36 0.13 5.37
CA ASN A 85 -12.60 1.58 5.49
C ASN A 85 -11.37 2.43 5.84
N LYS A 86 -10.15 1.89 5.83
CA LYS A 86 -8.96 2.60 6.36
C LYS A 86 -7.85 2.83 5.36
N GLY A 87 -8.14 3.56 4.28
CA GLY A 87 -7.12 4.43 3.70
C GLY A 87 -6.59 4.08 2.31
N TYR A 88 -7.36 3.37 1.48
CA TYR A 88 -7.07 3.24 0.06
C TYR A 88 -8.30 3.63 -0.74
N VAL A 89 -8.08 4.05 -1.98
CA VAL A 89 -9.17 4.11 -2.97
C VAL A 89 -8.85 3.10 -4.06
N GLU A 90 -9.87 2.37 -4.49
CA GLU A 90 -9.83 1.50 -5.65
C GLU A 90 -9.85 2.39 -6.89
N TYR A 91 -8.75 2.39 -7.64
CA TYR A 91 -8.63 3.15 -8.88
C TYR A 91 -8.40 2.22 -10.05
N ALA A 92 -9.07 2.49 -11.17
CA ALA A 92 -8.71 1.90 -12.45
C ALA A 92 -7.46 2.61 -13.01
N VAL A 93 -6.26 2.10 -12.72
CA VAL A 93 -5.05 2.54 -13.44
C VAL A 93 -4.97 1.72 -14.72
N ASN A 94 -5.07 2.37 -15.89
CA ASN A 94 -5.13 1.69 -17.19
C ASN A 94 -6.25 0.63 -17.28
N GLY A 95 -7.41 0.89 -16.65
CA GLY A 95 -8.55 -0.03 -16.63
C GLY A 95 -8.43 -1.21 -15.67
N LYS A 96 -7.44 -1.23 -14.78
CA LYS A 96 -7.25 -2.28 -13.76
C LYS A 96 -7.35 -1.71 -12.36
N ASP A 97 -8.12 -2.38 -11.50
CA ASP A 97 -8.23 -2.02 -10.10
C ASP A 97 -6.86 -2.08 -9.42
N SER A 98 -6.56 -1.01 -8.70
CA SER A 98 -5.30 -0.79 -7.99
C SER A 98 -5.58 -0.09 -6.66
N TYR A 99 -4.76 -0.39 -5.66
CA TYR A 99 -4.73 0.38 -4.43
C TYR A 99 -3.77 1.55 -4.58
N VAL A 100 -4.21 2.75 -4.19
CA VAL A 100 -3.37 3.94 -4.22
C VAL A 100 -3.33 4.56 -2.83
N TYR A 101 -2.11 4.87 -2.40
CA TYR A 101 -1.81 5.49 -1.12
C TYR A 101 -0.95 6.73 -1.33
N GLU A 102 -1.22 7.80 -0.58
CA GLU A 102 -0.22 8.84 -0.37
C GLU A 102 0.90 8.28 0.52
N LEU A 103 2.14 8.41 0.07
CA LEU A 103 3.33 7.88 0.71
C LEU A 103 4.08 9.01 1.42
N GLU A 104 3.89 9.11 2.73
CA GLU A 104 4.58 10.08 3.58
C GLU A 104 5.74 9.42 4.34
N LYS A 105 6.91 10.05 4.33
CA LYS A 105 8.07 9.59 5.11
C LYS A 105 7.95 10.07 6.56
N ASP A 106 8.08 9.15 7.51
CA ASP A 106 7.97 9.41 8.95
C ASP A 106 9.20 8.83 9.67
N GLY A 107 10.29 9.60 9.69
CA GLY A 107 11.60 9.10 10.12
C GLY A 107 12.09 7.97 9.22
N ASP A 108 12.28 6.78 9.79
CA ASP A 108 12.64 5.54 9.09
C ASP A 108 11.41 4.74 8.58
N ASN A 109 10.20 5.19 8.90
CA ASN A 109 8.95 4.54 8.50
C ASN A 109 8.28 5.27 7.34
N TYR A 110 7.25 4.64 6.78
CA TYR A 110 6.36 5.27 5.80
C TYR A 110 4.91 5.15 6.24
N LYS A 111 4.19 6.26 6.22
CA LYS A 111 2.74 6.30 6.42
C LYS A 111 2.06 6.19 5.07
N LEU A 112 1.13 5.23 4.97
CA LEU A 112 0.22 5.08 3.85
C LEU A 112 -1.14 5.63 4.26
N GLU A 113 -1.52 6.75 3.65
CA GLU A 113 -2.80 7.40 3.86
C GLU A 113 -3.67 7.31 2.60
N ALA A 114 -4.99 7.38 2.79
CA ALA A 114 -5.87 7.62 1.66
C ALA A 114 -5.54 9.00 1.07
N PRO A 115 -5.47 9.13 -0.25
CA PRO A 115 -5.33 10.44 -0.89
C PRO A 115 -6.46 11.36 -0.42
N LYS A 116 -6.11 12.51 0.19
CA LYS A 116 -7.09 13.42 0.82
C LYS A 116 -7.91 14.21 -0.19
N GLU A 117 -7.34 14.62 -1.32
CA GLU A 117 -8.02 15.29 -2.43
C GLU A 117 -7.21 15.12 -3.73
N GLY A 118 -7.89 15.05 -4.88
CA GLY A 118 -7.28 15.22 -6.20
C GLY A 118 -7.43 14.02 -7.15
N LYS A 119 -8.03 14.26 -8.33
CA LYS A 119 -7.78 13.43 -9.51
C LYS A 119 -6.27 13.49 -9.78
N LEU A 120 -5.54 12.37 -9.63
CA LEU A 120 -4.22 12.24 -10.25
C LEU A 120 -4.42 12.57 -11.73
N LYS A 121 -3.77 13.63 -12.23
CA LYS A 121 -4.03 14.12 -13.59
C LYS A 121 -3.72 13.00 -14.59
N ASN A 122 -4.78 12.61 -15.30
CA ASN A 122 -4.86 11.88 -16.57
C ASN A 122 -5.52 10.49 -16.63
N ASP A 123 -5.67 9.67 -15.59
CA ASP A 123 -6.37 8.37 -15.78
C ASP A 123 -7.06 7.80 -14.53
N VAL A 124 -7.20 8.62 -13.48
CA VAL A 124 -7.54 8.12 -12.15
C VAL A 124 -8.90 8.69 -11.72
N ARG A 125 -9.95 7.87 -11.78
CA ARG A 125 -11.30 8.20 -11.29
C ARG A 125 -11.52 7.58 -9.91
N LEU A 126 -11.80 8.41 -8.91
CA LEU A 126 -12.26 7.96 -7.58
C LEU A 126 -13.56 7.18 -7.76
N ILE A 127 -13.57 5.87 -7.50
CA ILE A 127 -14.83 5.16 -7.28
C ILE A 127 -15.14 5.35 -5.80
N GLY A 128 -15.89 6.41 -5.49
CA GLY A 128 -16.53 6.52 -4.19
C GLY A 128 -17.54 5.39 -4.07
N ASN A 129 -17.53 4.68 -2.93
CA ASN A 129 -18.70 3.89 -2.56
C ASN A 129 -19.85 4.88 -2.35
N ASP A 130 -20.65 5.10 -3.39
CA ASP A 130 -22.02 5.55 -3.21
C ASP A 130 -22.73 4.48 -2.37
N ASN A 131 -23.36 4.95 -1.27
CA ASN A 131 -24.03 4.16 -0.23
C ASN A 131 -24.94 3.05 -0.76
#